data_AF-A0A3R7R3T8-F1
#
_entry.id   AF-A0A3R7R3T8-F1
#
_cell.length_a   1.000
_cell.length_b   1.000
_cell.length_c   1.000
_cell.angle_alpha   90.00
_cell.angle_beta   90.00
_cell.angle_gamma   90.00
#
_symmetry.space_group_name_H-M   'P 1'
#
loop_
_entity.id
_entity.type
_entity.pdbx_description
1 polymer ?
#
loop_
_entity_poly.entity_id
_entity_poly.type
_entity_poly.pdbx_seq_one_letter_code
_entity_poly.pdbx_strand_id
1 'polypeptide(L)'
;MPTERCRGRSIPSGTARPASESCLSAASISASEAFISDDGHYRWWLRRRWEQGDGLLLFIGLNPSRADGRRDDPTLRRLIGFARGWGYRELLVLNLFARISPSPAALRRVQDPVGARNDAVLEQWCSGWTQRPEWDLWCGWGAGGCWRHRDQALRSLLLPCMAERQRCHPTASGPLTIALTRGGHPRHPLYSPSQAVLKPFAWAEAQIIRHPETTSAVRRPR
;
A
#
# COMPACT_ATOMS: atom_id res chain seq x y z
N MET A 1 -50.35 7.34 -3.33
CA MET A 1 -49.17 6.46 -3.25
C MET A 1 -47.93 7.31 -3.43
N PRO A 2 -47.29 7.81 -2.35
CA PRO A 2 -46.04 8.56 -2.49
C PRO A 2 -44.85 7.59 -2.46
N THR A 3 -43.92 7.83 -3.38
CA THR A 3 -42.68 7.08 -3.59
C THR A 3 -41.68 7.38 -2.47
N GLU A 4 -41.23 6.34 -1.77
CA GLU A 4 -40.18 6.44 -0.75
C GLU A 4 -38.82 6.70 -1.41
N ARG A 5 -38.22 7.84 -1.07
CA ARG A 5 -36.79 8.12 -1.29
C ARG A 5 -35.96 7.14 -0.47
N CYS A 6 -35.19 6.28 -1.14
CA CYS A 6 -34.09 5.55 -0.52
C CYS A 6 -33.09 6.53 0.11
N ARG A 7 -33.00 6.52 1.45
CA ARG A 7 -32.00 7.27 2.22
C ARG A 7 -30.64 6.61 2.02
N GLY A 8 -29.63 7.43 1.74
CA GLY A 8 -28.26 7.02 1.50
C GLY A 8 -27.66 6.23 2.65
N ARG A 9 -26.91 5.17 2.32
CA ARG A 9 -26.05 4.46 3.27
C ARG A 9 -24.76 5.27 3.44
N SER A 10 -24.61 5.86 4.62
CA SER A 10 -23.35 6.43 5.10
C SER A 10 -22.31 5.31 5.23
N ILE A 11 -21.18 5.48 4.55
CA ILE A 11 -19.99 4.63 4.72
C ILE A 11 -19.40 4.94 6.10
N PRO A 12 -19.17 3.95 6.97
CA PRO A 12 -18.51 4.20 8.24
C PRO A 12 -17.07 4.64 8.00
N SER A 13 -16.74 5.82 8.53
CA SER A 13 -15.40 6.40 8.52
C SER A 13 -14.47 5.51 9.35
N GLY A 14 -13.52 4.83 8.71
CA GLY A 14 -12.49 4.05 9.39
C GLY A 14 -11.70 4.93 10.35
N THR A 15 -11.56 4.48 11.59
CA THR A 15 -10.85 5.19 12.65
C THR A 15 -9.36 5.27 12.32
N ALA A 16 -8.93 6.43 11.82
CA ALA A 16 -7.52 6.75 11.69
C ALA A 16 -6.87 6.63 13.08
N ARG A 17 -5.81 5.81 13.21
CA ARG A 17 -4.99 5.80 14.43
C ARG A 17 -4.35 7.19 14.58
N PRO A 18 -4.74 7.98 15.61
CA PRO A 18 -4.10 9.26 15.84
C PRO A 18 -2.63 9.01 16.22
N ALA A 19 -1.76 9.96 15.87
CA ALA A 19 -0.38 9.93 16.37
C ALA A 19 -0.43 9.98 17.91
N SER A 20 0.13 8.98 18.58
CA SER A 20 0.16 8.97 20.05
C SER A 20 1.28 9.92 20.52
N GLU A 21 0.95 10.89 21.36
CA GLU A 21 1.91 11.90 21.88
C GLU A 21 3.00 11.34 22.83
N SER A 22 3.01 10.03 23.11
CA SER A 22 3.84 9.44 24.18
C SER A 22 4.78 8.29 23.74
N CYS A 23 5.27 8.27 22.50
CA CYS A 23 6.25 7.25 22.07
C CYS A 23 7.41 7.85 21.25
N LEU A 24 8.06 8.88 21.79
CA LEU A 24 9.31 9.42 21.25
C LEU A 24 10.56 8.90 21.97
N SER A 25 10.43 7.93 22.88
CA SER A 25 11.61 7.23 23.37
C SER A 25 12.20 6.39 22.24
N ALA A 26 13.53 6.37 22.13
CA ALA A 26 14.26 5.53 21.20
C ALA A 26 14.14 4.06 21.62
N ALA A 27 12.94 3.48 21.54
CA ALA A 27 12.74 2.06 21.75
C ALA A 27 13.70 1.32 20.79
N SER A 28 14.50 0.40 21.32
CA SER A 28 15.44 -0.38 20.53
C SER A 28 14.67 -1.27 19.54
N ILE A 29 15.26 -1.54 18.38
CA ILE A 29 14.71 -2.57 17.47
C ILE A 29 14.94 -3.91 18.16
N SER A 30 13.88 -4.61 18.53
CA SER A 30 13.95 -5.89 19.24
C SER A 30 14.14 -7.08 18.31
N ALA A 31 13.71 -6.97 17.04
CA ALA A 31 14.00 -7.94 16.00
C ALA A 31 14.09 -7.30 14.61
N SER A 32 14.98 -7.85 13.78
CA SER A 32 15.25 -7.38 12.42
C SER A 32 15.42 -8.59 11.49
N GLU A 33 14.52 -8.73 10.53
CA GLU A 33 14.49 -9.86 9.60
C GLU A 33 14.34 -9.34 8.16
N ALA A 34 14.89 -10.07 7.19
CA ALA A 34 14.67 -9.80 5.78
C ALA A 34 14.75 -11.09 4.98
N PHE A 35 13.91 -11.20 3.95
CA PHE A 35 13.99 -12.29 2.98
C PHE A 35 14.55 -11.76 1.67
N ILE A 36 15.80 -12.14 1.40
CA ILE A 36 16.63 -11.67 0.30
C ILE A 36 17.05 -12.89 -0.52
N SER A 37 17.20 -12.73 -1.83
CA SER A 37 17.77 -13.77 -2.70
C SER A 37 19.23 -14.05 -2.38
N ASP A 38 19.71 -15.26 -2.71
CA ASP A 38 21.08 -15.69 -2.42
C ASP A 38 22.14 -14.81 -3.09
N ASP A 39 21.83 -14.25 -4.26
CA ASP A 39 22.67 -13.29 -5.00
C ASP A 39 22.60 -11.85 -4.44
N GLY A 40 21.79 -11.61 -3.41
CA GLY A 40 21.62 -10.30 -2.78
C GLY A 40 20.95 -9.24 -3.66
N HIS A 41 20.35 -9.64 -4.79
CA HIS A 41 19.78 -8.69 -5.76
C HIS A 41 18.31 -8.37 -5.54
N TYR A 42 17.56 -9.26 -4.90
CA TYR A 42 16.13 -9.12 -4.68
C TYR A 42 15.83 -9.17 -3.19
N ARG A 43 14.93 -8.31 -2.72
CA ARG A 43 14.38 -8.35 -1.35
C ARG A 43 12.87 -8.43 -1.45
N TRP A 44 12.33 -9.56 -1.01
CA TRP A 44 10.89 -9.81 -1.07
C TRP A 44 10.17 -9.17 0.10
N TRP A 45 10.75 -9.20 1.30
CA TRP A 45 10.23 -8.46 2.45
C TRP A 45 11.33 -8.10 3.45
N LEU A 46 11.06 -7.10 4.28
CA LEU A 46 11.86 -6.72 5.43
C LEU A 46 10.95 -6.45 6.62
N ARG A 47 11.28 -6.97 7.80
CA ARG A 47 10.51 -6.79 9.03
C ARG A 47 11.34 -6.07 10.09
N ARG A 48 10.68 -5.19 10.84
CA ARG A 48 11.19 -4.55 12.06
C ARG A 48 10.17 -4.69 13.16
N ARG A 49 10.64 -5.04 14.36
CA ARG A 49 9.83 -5.14 15.58
C ARG A 49 10.47 -4.34 16.70
N TRP A 50 9.64 -3.82 17.59
CA TRP A 50 10.05 -3.19 18.85
C TRP A 50 9.11 -3.64 19.97
N GLU A 51 9.42 -3.27 21.21
CA GLU A 51 8.73 -3.80 22.40
C GLU A 51 7.31 -3.24 22.57
N GLN A 52 7.14 -1.93 22.37
CA GLN A 52 5.89 -1.21 22.61
C GLN A 52 4.98 -1.16 21.37
N GLY A 53 3.69 -0.90 21.59
CA GLY A 53 2.68 -0.81 20.54
C GLY A 53 1.96 -2.14 20.28
N ASP A 54 1.09 -2.15 19.29
CA ASP A 54 0.29 -3.30 18.90
C ASP A 54 0.14 -3.44 17.37
N GLY A 55 -0.33 -4.59 16.91
CA GLY A 55 -0.58 -4.82 15.48
C GLY A 55 0.66 -4.82 14.58
N LEU A 56 0.40 -5.01 13.29
CA LEU A 56 1.40 -5.00 12.22
C LEU A 56 0.99 -3.98 11.15
N LEU A 57 1.91 -3.09 10.79
CA LEU A 57 1.75 -2.24 9.62
C LEU A 57 2.49 -2.85 8.43
N LEU A 58 1.73 -3.26 7.41
CA LEU A 58 2.29 -3.61 6.11
C LEU A 58 2.46 -2.33 5.28
N PHE A 59 3.67 -2.06 4.83
CA PHE A 59 3.94 -1.00 3.87
C PHE A 59 4.24 -1.59 2.50
N ILE A 60 3.54 -1.14 1.45
CA ILE A 60 3.86 -1.49 0.06
C ILE A 60 4.48 -0.27 -0.64
N GLY A 61 5.80 -0.34 -0.86
CA GLY A 61 6.59 0.63 -1.59
C GLY A 61 6.76 0.27 -3.07
N LEU A 62 7.58 1.06 -3.78
CA LEU A 62 7.87 0.81 -5.19
C LEU A 62 8.89 -0.32 -5.35
N ASN A 63 10.09 -0.13 -4.81
CA ASN A 63 11.19 -1.07 -4.89
C ASN A 63 12.08 -0.96 -3.64
N PRO A 64 12.74 -2.06 -3.23
CA PRO A 64 13.74 -2.02 -2.19
C PRO A 64 14.85 -1.04 -2.51
N SER A 65 15.14 -0.16 -1.55
CA SER A 65 16.42 0.53 -1.42
C SER A 65 17.42 -0.34 -0.66
N ARG A 66 18.64 0.17 -0.43
CA ARG A 66 19.81 -0.59 0.06
C ARG A 66 19.73 -1.10 1.50
N ALA A 67 18.65 -0.87 2.25
CA ALA A 67 18.53 -1.45 3.58
C ALA A 67 18.66 -2.98 3.54
N ASP A 68 19.74 -3.50 4.11
CA ASP A 68 19.84 -4.90 4.47
C ASP A 68 19.28 -5.08 5.90
N GLY A 69 19.13 -6.31 6.38
CA GLY A 69 18.63 -6.56 7.74
C GLY A 69 19.46 -5.94 8.87
N ARG A 70 20.56 -5.23 8.57
CA ARG A 70 21.50 -4.65 9.54
C ARG A 70 21.57 -3.12 9.48
N ARG A 71 21.41 -2.50 8.30
CA ARG A 71 21.52 -1.04 8.12
C ARG A 71 20.23 -0.44 7.58
N ASP A 72 19.65 0.48 8.33
CA ASP A 72 18.46 1.20 7.89
C ASP A 72 18.83 2.37 6.94
N ASP A 73 18.22 2.37 5.75
CA ASP A 73 18.33 3.48 4.80
C ASP A 73 17.35 4.63 5.16
N PRO A 74 17.44 5.82 4.51
CA PRO A 74 16.55 6.94 4.84
C PRO A 74 15.07 6.63 4.71
N THR A 75 14.68 5.78 3.75
CA THR A 75 13.28 5.36 3.56
C THR A 75 12.84 4.52 4.75
N LEU A 76 13.61 3.48 5.11
CA LEU A 76 13.25 2.61 6.22
C LEU A 76 13.18 3.35 7.56
N ARG A 77 14.14 4.24 7.85
CA ARG A 77 14.08 5.11 9.05
C ARG A 77 12.82 5.97 9.07
N ARG A 78 12.39 6.49 7.91
CA ARG A 78 11.14 7.24 7.79
C ARG A 78 9.93 6.38 8.10
N LEU A 79 9.87 5.16 7.54
CA LEU A 79 8.78 4.21 7.78
C LEU A 79 8.69 3.81 9.25
N ILE A 80 9.82 3.51 9.89
CA ILE A 80 9.88 3.17 11.32
C ILE A 80 9.36 4.34 12.16
N GLY A 81 9.77 5.57 11.86
CA GLY A 81 9.29 6.76 12.56
C GLY A 81 7.77 6.93 12.48
N PHE A 82 7.18 6.72 11.31
CA PHE A 82 5.73 6.74 11.15
C PHE A 82 5.04 5.60 11.89
N ALA A 83 5.51 4.36 11.70
CA ALA A 83 4.91 3.19 12.33
C ALA A 83 4.90 3.30 13.86
N ARG A 84 6.01 3.76 14.46
CA ARG A 84 6.09 4.04 15.90
C ARG A 84 5.19 5.19 16.33
N GLY A 85 5.20 6.30 15.57
CA GLY A 85 4.35 7.46 15.86
C GLY A 85 2.86 7.14 15.83
N TRP A 86 2.44 6.16 15.02
CA TRP A 86 1.07 5.65 14.96
C TRP A 86 0.80 4.46 15.91
N GLY A 87 1.75 4.12 16.79
CA GLY A 87 1.57 3.12 17.84
C GLY A 87 1.65 1.66 17.40
N TYR A 88 2.11 1.36 16.18
CA TYR A 88 2.31 -0.03 15.77
C TYR A 88 3.45 -0.68 16.53
N ARG A 89 3.43 -2.01 16.71
CA ARG A 89 4.55 -2.79 17.26
C ARG A 89 5.53 -3.26 16.19
N GLU A 90 5.03 -3.43 14.98
CA GLU A 90 5.74 -4.09 13.90
C GLU A 90 5.51 -3.37 12.58
N LEU A 91 6.57 -3.36 11.76
CA LEU A 91 6.54 -2.88 10.38
C LEU A 91 7.03 -4.00 9.47
N LEU A 92 6.25 -4.33 8.46
CA LEU A 92 6.66 -5.19 7.35
C LEU A 92 6.67 -4.38 6.05
N VAL A 93 7.81 -4.37 5.38
CA VAL A 93 8.04 -3.64 4.12
C VAL A 93 8.01 -4.62 2.96
N LEU A 94 7.03 -4.45 2.09
CA LEU A 94 6.85 -5.11 0.80
C LEU A 94 7.03 -4.09 -0.32
N ASN A 95 7.18 -4.56 -1.57
CA ASN A 95 7.34 -3.68 -2.72
C ASN A 95 6.65 -4.23 -3.97
N LEU A 96 6.25 -3.34 -4.88
CA LEU A 96 5.71 -3.72 -6.18
C LEU A 96 6.73 -4.47 -7.05
N PHE A 97 8.02 -4.19 -6.84
CA PHE A 97 9.17 -4.81 -7.49
C PHE A 97 10.17 -5.28 -6.43
N ALA A 98 10.70 -6.51 -6.49
CA ALA A 98 11.66 -6.98 -5.49
C ALA A 98 13.11 -6.57 -5.75
N ARG A 99 13.45 -6.11 -6.97
CA ARG A 99 14.84 -5.76 -7.28
C ARG A 99 15.32 -4.61 -6.41
N ILE A 100 16.43 -4.83 -5.71
CA ILE A 100 17.12 -3.80 -4.93
C ILE A 100 17.75 -2.79 -5.88
N SER A 101 17.36 -1.53 -5.74
CA SER A 101 17.83 -0.44 -6.59
C SER A 101 17.78 0.90 -5.84
N PRO A 102 18.79 1.77 -5.98
CA PRO A 102 18.81 3.07 -5.30
C PRO A 102 17.83 4.08 -5.91
N SER A 103 17.31 3.84 -7.12
CA SER A 103 16.36 4.75 -7.76
C SER A 103 15.40 4.05 -8.72
N PRO A 104 14.21 4.65 -8.97
CA PRO A 104 13.28 4.17 -10.00
C PRO A 104 13.89 4.19 -11.40
N ALA A 105 14.79 5.12 -11.69
CA ALA A 105 15.46 5.21 -12.99
C ALA A 105 16.40 4.03 -13.24
N ALA A 106 17.17 3.62 -12.22
CA ALA A 106 18.03 2.44 -12.32
C ALA A 106 17.21 1.14 -12.39
N LEU A 107 16.09 1.07 -11.65
CA LEU A 107 15.17 -0.07 -11.68
C LEU A 107 14.64 -0.37 -13.09
N ARG A 108 14.35 0.69 -13.88
CA ARG A 108 13.84 0.57 -15.25
C ARG A 108 14.82 -0.08 -16.23
N ARG A 109 16.10 -0.15 -15.89
CA ARG A 109 17.15 -0.79 -16.71
C ARG A 109 17.30 -2.28 -16.43
N VAL A 110 16.61 -2.80 -15.42
CA VAL A 110 16.67 -4.22 -15.05
C VAL A 110 15.65 -5.01 -15.88
N GLN A 111 16.08 -6.16 -16.42
CA GLN A 111 15.25 -7.01 -17.27
C GLN A 111 14.05 -7.59 -16.51
N ASP A 112 14.31 -8.22 -15.36
CA ASP A 112 13.31 -8.69 -14.41
C ASP A 112 13.38 -7.90 -13.09
N PRO A 113 12.68 -6.76 -12.98
CA PRO A 113 12.63 -5.98 -11.75
C PRO A 113 11.65 -6.58 -10.73
N VAL A 114 10.71 -7.43 -11.15
CA VAL A 114 9.67 -7.98 -10.26
C VAL A 114 10.29 -9.03 -9.37
N GLY A 115 11.06 -9.97 -9.95
CA GLY A 115 11.72 -11.05 -9.23
C GLY A 115 10.79 -12.23 -8.96
N ALA A 116 11.31 -13.44 -9.13
CA ALA A 116 10.54 -14.68 -9.23
C ALA A 116 9.55 -14.96 -8.08
N ARG A 117 9.85 -14.57 -6.83
CA ARG A 117 8.97 -14.84 -5.66
C ARG A 117 8.11 -13.66 -5.23
N ASN A 118 8.22 -12.50 -5.87
CA ASN A 118 7.62 -11.27 -5.35
C ASN A 118 6.09 -11.32 -5.31
N ASP A 119 5.46 -11.85 -6.37
CA ASP A 119 4.00 -11.93 -6.44
C ASP A 119 3.43 -12.91 -5.42
N ALA A 120 4.06 -14.09 -5.25
CA ALA A 120 3.66 -15.06 -4.23
C ALA A 120 3.82 -14.49 -2.80
N VAL A 121 4.87 -13.70 -2.55
CA VAL A 121 5.08 -13.04 -1.26
C VAL A 121 4.02 -11.96 -1.03
N LEU A 122 3.69 -11.14 -2.04
CA LEU A 122 2.60 -10.16 -1.94
C LEU A 122 1.28 -10.86 -1.62
N GLU A 123 0.95 -11.94 -2.33
CA GLU A 123 -0.26 -12.73 -2.09
C GLU A 123 -0.33 -13.28 -0.66
N GLN A 124 0.75 -13.90 -0.18
CA GLN A 124 0.83 -14.43 1.17
C GLN A 124 0.52 -13.37 2.24
N TRP A 125 1.16 -12.20 2.13
CA TRP A 125 0.99 -11.14 3.12
C TRP A 125 -0.34 -10.40 2.99
N CYS A 126 -0.86 -10.21 1.77
CA CYS A 126 -2.20 -9.65 1.56
C CYS A 126 -3.30 -10.59 2.08
N SER A 127 -3.15 -11.90 1.89
CA SER A 127 -4.04 -12.90 2.51
C SER A 127 -3.96 -12.85 4.04
N GLY A 128 -2.75 -12.76 4.59
CA GLY A 128 -2.55 -12.59 6.03
C GLY A 128 -3.19 -11.31 6.58
N TRP A 129 -3.12 -10.21 5.83
CA TRP A 129 -3.81 -8.96 6.15
C TRP A 129 -5.32 -9.12 6.14
N THR A 130 -5.89 -9.80 5.13
CA THR A 130 -7.34 -10.06 5.07
C THR A 130 -7.88 -10.71 6.34
N GLN A 131 -7.16 -11.69 6.89
CA GLN A 131 -7.60 -12.52 8.02
C GLN A 131 -7.30 -11.94 9.42
N ARG A 132 -6.55 -10.84 9.50
CA ARG A 132 -6.08 -10.27 10.78
C ARG A 132 -6.54 -8.82 10.92
N PRO A 133 -7.57 -8.53 11.72
CA PRO A 133 -8.10 -7.16 11.86
C PRO A 133 -7.08 -6.19 12.48
N GLU A 134 -6.10 -6.69 13.23
CA GLU A 134 -5.01 -5.93 13.85
C GLU A 134 -3.85 -5.60 12.90
N TRP A 135 -3.94 -6.02 11.63
CA TRP A 135 -2.99 -5.66 10.59
C TRP A 135 -3.56 -4.54 9.72
N ASP A 136 -2.76 -3.51 9.47
CA ASP A 136 -3.11 -2.42 8.57
C ASP A 136 -2.21 -2.40 7.34
N LEU A 137 -2.77 -2.00 6.20
CA LEU A 137 -2.07 -1.97 4.91
C LEU A 137 -1.89 -0.53 4.44
N TRP A 138 -0.64 -0.08 4.36
CA TRP A 138 -0.25 1.24 3.92
C TRP A 138 0.42 1.19 2.53
N CYS A 139 -0.22 1.83 1.56
CA CYS A 139 0.26 2.01 0.20
C CYS A 139 1.13 3.28 0.08
N GLY A 140 2.31 3.18 -0.55
CA GLY A 140 3.22 4.33 -0.69
C GLY A 140 4.22 4.24 -1.86
N TRP A 141 3.85 3.62 -2.97
CA TRP A 141 4.73 3.41 -4.13
C TRP A 141 4.96 4.64 -5.04
N GLY A 142 4.23 5.73 -4.87
CA GLY A 142 4.38 6.94 -5.69
C GLY A 142 3.96 6.75 -7.15
N ALA A 143 4.32 7.70 -8.02
CA ALA A 143 3.93 7.65 -9.44
C ALA A 143 4.58 6.51 -10.24
N GLY A 144 5.63 5.88 -9.71
CA GLY A 144 6.31 4.77 -10.38
C GLY A 144 5.51 3.47 -10.43
N GLY A 145 4.46 3.32 -9.62
CA GLY A 145 3.74 2.04 -9.50
C GLY A 145 2.98 1.62 -10.75
N CYS A 146 2.59 2.57 -11.60
CA CYS A 146 1.91 2.26 -12.87
C CYS A 146 2.83 1.63 -13.92
N TRP A 147 4.15 1.72 -13.72
CA TRP A 147 5.09 1.08 -14.64
C TRP A 147 4.89 -0.44 -14.64
N ARG A 148 4.79 -1.02 -15.84
CA ARG A 148 4.45 -2.44 -16.04
C ARG A 148 3.16 -2.86 -15.33
N HIS A 149 2.22 -1.93 -15.14
CA HIS A 149 0.89 -2.18 -14.55
C HIS A 149 0.95 -2.81 -13.15
N ARG A 150 2.01 -2.53 -12.36
CA ARG A 150 2.20 -3.20 -11.07
C ARG A 150 1.22 -2.76 -10.00
N ASP A 151 0.81 -1.50 -10.02
CA ASP A 151 -0.29 -1.01 -9.19
C ASP A 151 -1.64 -1.68 -9.52
N GLN A 152 -1.89 -1.97 -10.80
CA GLN A 152 -3.06 -2.71 -11.26
C GLN A 152 -3.00 -4.19 -10.87
N ALA A 153 -1.84 -4.83 -10.99
CA ALA A 153 -1.64 -6.21 -10.54
C ALA A 153 -1.93 -6.35 -9.03
N LEU A 154 -1.39 -5.42 -8.22
CA LEU A 154 -1.70 -5.37 -6.79
C LEU A 154 -3.18 -5.07 -6.52
N ARG A 155 -3.81 -4.18 -7.30
CA ARG A 155 -5.25 -3.92 -7.17
C ARG A 155 -6.06 -5.20 -7.39
N SER A 156 -5.76 -5.96 -8.44
CA SER A 156 -6.44 -7.21 -8.75
C SER A 156 -6.28 -8.24 -7.63
N LEU A 157 -5.10 -8.31 -7.01
CA LEU A 157 -4.86 -9.13 -5.82
C LEU A 157 -5.69 -8.66 -4.62
N LEU A 158 -5.76 -7.35 -4.38
CA LEU A 158 -6.40 -6.79 -3.19
C LEU A 158 -7.94 -6.74 -3.27
N LEU A 159 -8.55 -6.70 -4.45
CA LEU A 159 -10.00 -6.64 -4.59
C LEU A 159 -10.74 -7.78 -3.85
N PRO A 160 -10.42 -9.07 -4.08
CA PRO A 160 -11.04 -10.16 -3.32
C PRO A 160 -10.67 -10.11 -1.82
N CYS A 161 -9.42 -9.75 -1.50
CA CYS A 161 -8.95 -9.56 -0.13
C CYS A 161 -9.77 -8.52 0.65
N MET A 162 -10.12 -7.40 0.01
CA MET A 162 -10.93 -6.33 0.60
C MET A 162 -12.39 -6.76 0.80
N ALA A 163 -12.98 -7.45 -0.18
CA ALA A 163 -14.34 -7.97 -0.07
C ALA A 163 -14.47 -8.99 1.07
N GLU A 164 -13.49 -9.89 1.19
CA GLU A 164 -13.40 -10.87 2.28
C GLU A 164 -13.23 -10.19 3.63
N ARG A 165 -12.27 -9.27 3.75
CA ARG A 165 -11.99 -8.53 4.98
C ARG A 165 -13.20 -7.74 5.46
N GLN A 166 -13.91 -7.06 4.56
CA GLN A 166 -15.11 -6.31 4.93
C GLN A 166 -16.23 -7.21 5.47
N ARG A 167 -16.29 -8.46 5.02
CA ARG A 167 -17.27 -9.45 5.48
C ARG A 167 -16.91 -10.02 6.84
N CYS A 168 -15.65 -10.42 7.02
CA CYS A 168 -15.18 -11.10 8.24
C CYS A 168 -14.82 -10.12 9.37
N HIS A 169 -14.37 -8.91 9.01
CA HIS A 169 -13.90 -7.88 9.92
C HIS A 169 -14.43 -6.49 9.51
N PRO A 170 -15.74 -6.22 9.68
CA PRO A 170 -16.40 -5.03 9.13
C PRO A 170 -15.90 -3.69 9.70
N THR A 171 -15.23 -3.73 10.85
CA THR A 171 -14.63 -2.55 11.51
C THR A 171 -13.17 -2.33 11.12
N ALA A 172 -12.54 -3.29 10.43
CA ALA A 172 -11.15 -3.21 10.09
C ALA A 172 -10.92 -2.33 8.85
N SER A 173 -9.82 -1.59 8.84
CA SER A 173 -9.51 -0.68 7.73
C SER A 173 -9.29 -1.43 6.41
N GLY A 174 -9.69 -0.80 5.31
CA GLY A 174 -9.19 -1.12 3.97
C GLY A 174 -7.75 -0.63 3.77
N PRO A 175 -7.26 -0.59 2.51
CA PRO A 175 -5.96 0.00 2.21
C PRO A 175 -5.89 1.46 2.62
N LEU A 176 -4.71 1.90 3.06
CA LEU A 176 -4.46 3.23 3.60
C LEU A 176 -3.34 3.95 2.82
N THR A 177 -3.33 5.27 2.89
CA THR A 177 -2.24 6.12 2.39
C THR A 177 -2.11 7.38 3.25
N ILE A 178 -0.95 8.00 3.25
CA ILE A 178 -0.73 9.30 3.91
C ILE A 178 -1.26 10.48 3.08
N ALA A 179 -1.20 10.33 1.75
CA ALA A 179 -1.60 11.34 0.78
C ALA A 179 -1.58 10.75 -0.63
N LEU A 180 -2.07 11.50 -1.61
CA LEU A 180 -1.90 11.20 -3.02
C LEU A 180 -0.88 12.15 -3.67
N THR A 181 -0.28 11.66 -4.75
CA THR A 181 0.42 12.50 -5.73
C THR A 181 -0.60 13.24 -6.61
N ARG A 182 -0.14 14.20 -7.44
CA ARG A 182 -1.02 14.88 -8.41
C ARG A 182 -1.71 13.91 -9.36
N GLY A 183 -1.05 12.81 -9.72
CA GLY A 183 -1.61 11.74 -10.55
C GLY A 183 -2.47 10.72 -9.81
N GLY A 184 -2.84 10.96 -8.54
CA GLY A 184 -3.70 10.06 -7.78
C GLY A 184 -3.02 8.81 -7.20
N HIS A 185 -1.71 8.65 -7.36
CA HIS A 185 -0.97 7.52 -6.78
C HIS A 185 -0.68 7.73 -5.28
N PRO A 186 -0.64 6.68 -4.45
CA PRO A 186 -0.23 6.78 -3.04
C PRO A 186 1.15 7.44 -2.90
N ARG A 187 1.23 8.49 -2.09
CA ARG A 187 2.46 9.27 -1.92
C ARG A 187 3.51 8.49 -1.15
N HIS A 188 4.74 8.49 -1.67
CA HIS A 188 5.89 7.95 -0.94
C HIS A 188 6.21 8.79 0.32
N PRO A 189 6.46 8.17 1.48
CA PRO A 189 6.60 8.87 2.77
C PRO A 189 7.84 9.73 2.96
N LEU A 190 8.88 9.52 2.15
CA LEU A 190 10.20 10.11 2.38
C LEU A 190 10.18 11.63 2.64
N TYR A 191 9.29 12.35 1.97
CA TYR A 191 9.18 13.81 2.05
C TYR A 191 7.88 14.31 2.72
N SER A 192 7.10 13.41 3.31
CA SER A 192 5.90 13.80 4.06
C SER A 192 6.28 14.34 5.44
N PRO A 193 5.48 15.22 6.08
CA PRO A 193 5.72 15.67 7.46
C PRO A 193 5.52 14.53 8.46
N SER A 194 6.20 14.54 9.60
CA SER A 194 6.12 13.49 10.63
C SER A 194 4.72 13.35 11.25
N GLN A 195 3.94 14.42 11.25
CA GLN A 195 2.57 14.46 11.73
C GLN A 195 1.53 13.94 10.72
N ALA A 196 1.96 13.47 9.54
CA ALA A 196 1.03 12.88 8.59
C ALA A 196 0.31 11.67 9.21
N VAL A 197 -0.97 11.54 8.93
CA VAL A 197 -1.82 10.45 9.40
C VAL A 197 -2.23 9.55 8.25
N LEU A 198 -2.48 8.28 8.53
CA LEU A 198 -3.06 7.35 7.58
C LEU A 198 -4.52 7.72 7.30
N LYS A 199 -4.92 7.60 6.03
CA LYS A 199 -6.27 7.84 5.53
C LYS A 199 -6.67 6.71 4.60
N PRO A 200 -7.98 6.42 4.46
CA PRO A 200 -8.46 5.45 3.48
C PRO A 200 -7.93 5.74 2.08
N PHE A 201 -7.43 4.70 1.42
CA PHE A 201 -6.99 4.74 0.03
C PHE A 201 -7.98 3.99 -0.85
N ALA A 202 -8.49 4.69 -1.86
CA ALA A 202 -9.28 4.10 -2.94
C ALA A 202 -8.54 4.32 -4.27
N TRP A 203 -8.51 3.28 -5.11
CA TRP A 203 -8.11 3.47 -6.50
C TRP A 203 -9.11 4.37 -7.20
N ALA A 204 -8.64 5.26 -8.08
CA ALA A 204 -9.51 5.98 -8.98
C ALA A 204 -10.33 4.97 -9.79
N GLU A 205 -11.65 5.17 -9.86
CA GLU A 205 -12.50 4.37 -10.73
C GLU A 205 -12.01 4.54 -12.18
N ALA A 206 -11.98 3.44 -12.93
CA ALA A 206 -11.75 3.53 -14.36
C ALA A 206 -12.96 4.26 -14.93
N GLN A 207 -12.76 5.50 -15.40
CA GLN A 207 -13.76 6.20 -16.18
C GLN A 207 -14.11 5.30 -17.36
N ILE A 208 -15.32 4.73 -17.35
CA ILE A 208 -15.86 4.02 -18.50
C ILE A 208 -16.03 5.09 -19.58
N ILE A 209 -15.08 5.20 -20.50
CA ILE A 209 -15.23 6.00 -21.71
C ILE A 209 -16.31 5.28 -22.53
N ARG A 210 -17.58 5.63 -22.29
CA ARG A 210 -18.66 5.27 -23.20
C ARG A 210 -18.33 5.95 -24.51
N HIS A 211 -17.91 5.17 -25.50
CA HIS A 211 -17.84 5.67 -26.87
C HIS A 211 -19.26 6.14 -27.25
N PRO A 212 -19.45 7.37 -27.75
CA PRO A 212 -20.75 7.79 -28.23
C PRO A 212 -21.13 6.85 -29.38
N GLU A 213 -22.29 6.20 -29.26
CA GLU A 213 -22.81 5.36 -30.32
C GLU A 213 -22.96 6.20 -31.59
N THR A 214 -22.45 5.66 -32.68
CA THR A 214 -22.44 6.22 -34.03
C THR A 214 -23.79 6.82 -34.41
N THR A 215 -23.77 8.08 -34.80
CA THR A 215 -24.91 8.79 -35.41
C THR A 215 -25.43 8.02 -36.62
N SER A 216 -26.63 7.43 -36.51
CA SER A 216 -27.36 6.91 -37.66
C SER A 216 -27.60 8.04 -38.67
N ALA A 217 -27.05 7.86 -39.87
CA ALA A 217 -27.25 8.76 -40.99
C ALA A 217 -28.74 8.77 -41.41
N VAL A 218 -29.40 9.90 -41.22
CA VAL A 218 -30.74 10.15 -41.76
C VAL A 218 -30.64 10.26 -43.29
N ARG A 219 -31.14 9.24 -43.97
CA ARG A 219 -31.27 9.19 -45.43
C ARG A 219 -32.49 10.04 -45.82
N ARG A 220 -32.29 11.14 -46.56
CA ARG A 220 -33.39 11.95 -47.13
C ARG A 220 -33.95 11.25 -48.38
N PRO A 221 -35.28 11.15 -48.55
CA PRO A 221 -35.87 10.67 -49.80
C PRO A 221 -35.82 11.74 -50.89
N ARG A 222 -35.75 11.28 -52.15
CA ARG A 222 -35.87 12.09 -53.38
C ARG A 222 -37.33 12.39 -53.68
#